data_AF-A0A444UUC9-F1
#
_entry.id   AF-A0A444UUC9-F1
#
_cell.length_a   1.000
_cell.length_b   1.000
_cell.length_c   1.000
_cell.angle_alpha   90.00
_cell.angle_beta   90.00
_cell.angle_gamma   90.00
#
_symmetry.space_group_name_H-M   'P 1'
#
loop_
_entity.id
_entity.type
_entity.pdbx_description
1 polymer ?
#
loop_
_entity_poly.entity_id
_entity_poly.type
_entity_poly.pdbx_seq_one_letter_code
_entity_poly.pdbx_strand_id
1 'polypeptide(L)'
;MASLLRHFPFAQQRFLKLGGLQVLEALFLSSGGASLRVRAVTLLYDMIVEKELILQHGLDPVPDASHEAWLRQYSQVSLLPQLAERGWCGLVPELLASPEHDVREKALRALLAMMPPCRELYRGDRALAGALSLLQEQYQGLAESERGFGDEDGYFGELLGLVDSMLGKLR
;
A
#
# COMPACT_ATOMS: atom_id res chain seq x y z
N MET A 1 17.33 -1.50 -6.59
CA MET A 1 16.18 -1.79 -7.48
C MET A 1 14.98 -0.91 -7.16
N ALA A 2 14.57 -0.76 -5.89
CA ALA A 2 13.50 0.19 -5.52
C ALA A 2 13.80 1.65 -5.95
N SER A 3 15.08 2.07 -5.93
CA SER A 3 15.52 3.39 -6.39
C SER A 3 15.37 3.65 -7.90
N LEU A 4 15.23 2.61 -8.74
CA LEU A 4 15.11 2.78 -10.20
C LEU A 4 13.67 3.09 -10.64
N LEU A 5 12.69 2.78 -9.78
CA LEU A 5 11.28 2.98 -10.08
C LEU A 5 10.71 4.21 -9.39
N ARG A 6 11.29 4.64 -8.26
CA ARG A 6 10.91 5.89 -7.59
C ARG A 6 11.26 7.10 -8.46
N HIS A 7 10.33 8.03 -8.57
CA HIS A 7 10.40 9.29 -9.31
C HIS A 7 10.72 9.18 -10.80
N PHE A 8 10.53 7.98 -11.38
CA PHE A 8 10.90 7.73 -12.77
C PHE A 8 9.75 7.05 -13.54
N PRO A 9 8.74 7.84 -13.99
CA PRO A 9 7.49 7.31 -14.55
C PRO A 9 7.73 6.46 -15.81
N PHE A 10 8.76 6.78 -16.60
CA PHE A 10 9.14 6.00 -17.76
C PHE A 10 9.57 4.57 -17.39
N ALA A 11 10.35 4.40 -16.31
CA ALA A 11 10.76 3.07 -15.84
C ALA A 11 9.59 2.35 -15.20
N GLN A 12 8.70 3.03 -14.48
CA GLN A 12 7.46 2.42 -13.99
C GLN A 12 6.60 1.89 -15.14
N GLN A 13 6.39 2.70 -16.18
CA GLN A 13 5.63 2.27 -17.35
C GLN A 13 6.31 1.08 -18.05
N ARG A 14 7.64 1.12 -18.22
CA ARG A 14 8.39 0.02 -18.84
C ARG A 14 8.35 -1.26 -18.00
N PHE A 15 8.49 -1.13 -16.69
CA PHE A 15 8.36 -2.22 -15.73
C PHE A 15 7.00 -2.91 -15.83
N LEU A 16 5.92 -2.13 -15.86
CA LEU A 16 4.56 -2.66 -16.04
C LEU A 16 4.41 -3.36 -17.40
N LYS A 17 4.83 -2.71 -18.50
CA LYS A 17 4.76 -3.26 -19.87
C LYS A 17 5.54 -4.56 -20.05
N LEU A 18 6.64 -4.74 -19.32
CA LEU A 18 7.49 -5.93 -19.39
C LEU A 18 7.09 -7.02 -18.40
N GLY A 19 5.94 -6.89 -17.74
CA GLY A 19 5.43 -7.90 -16.82
C GLY A 19 6.10 -7.90 -15.44
N GLY A 20 6.58 -6.73 -14.99
CA GLY A 20 7.24 -6.59 -13.70
C GLY A 20 6.36 -6.98 -12.50
N LEU A 21 5.03 -6.78 -12.60
CA LEU A 21 4.10 -7.21 -11.55
C LEU A 21 4.04 -8.73 -11.40
N GLN A 22 4.17 -9.48 -12.49
CA GLN A 22 4.22 -10.95 -12.47
C GLN A 22 5.49 -11.44 -11.79
N VAL A 23 6.60 -10.74 -12.02
CA VAL A 23 7.86 -11.06 -11.34
C VAL A 23 7.72 -10.80 -9.84
N LEU A 24 7.11 -9.66 -9.45
CA LEU A 24 6.85 -9.38 -8.04
C LEU A 24 5.86 -10.37 -7.41
N GLU A 25 4.85 -10.82 -8.15
CA GLU A 25 3.88 -11.82 -7.70
C GLU A 25 4.57 -13.17 -7.46
N ALA A 26 5.38 -13.64 -8.42
CA ALA A 26 6.16 -14.86 -8.28
C ALA A 26 7.16 -14.77 -7.11
N LEU A 27 7.78 -13.61 -6.90
CA LEU A 27 8.63 -13.36 -5.73
C LEU A 27 7.82 -13.38 -4.43
N PHE A 28 6.60 -12.82 -4.45
CA PHE A 28 5.72 -12.79 -3.29
C PHE A 28 5.32 -14.20 -2.86
N LEU A 29 4.99 -15.06 -3.81
CA LEU A 29 4.59 -16.45 -3.59
C LEU A 29 5.77 -17.40 -3.30
N SER A 30 7.01 -16.96 -3.54
CA SER A 30 8.18 -17.80 -3.29
C SER A 30 8.39 -18.05 -1.79
N SER A 31 8.77 -19.28 -1.43
CA SER A 31 8.99 -19.72 -0.05
C SER A 31 10.17 -19.04 0.65
N GLY A 32 11.05 -18.38 -0.12
CA GLY A 32 12.26 -17.72 0.36
C GLY A 32 12.10 -16.21 0.49
N GLY A 33 11.59 -15.74 1.63
CA GLY A 33 11.82 -14.36 2.10
C GLY A 33 10.56 -13.56 2.40
N ALA A 34 10.10 -13.60 3.64
CA ALA A 34 9.15 -12.61 4.17
C ALA A 34 9.61 -11.16 3.88
N SER A 35 10.93 -10.92 3.95
CA SER A 35 11.54 -9.64 3.58
C SER A 35 11.35 -9.25 2.11
N LEU A 36 11.27 -10.21 1.18
CA LEU A 36 11.01 -9.94 -0.24
C LEU A 36 9.54 -9.59 -0.47
N ARG A 37 8.61 -10.31 0.19
CA ARG A 37 7.18 -9.97 0.17
C ARG A 37 6.93 -8.55 0.65
N VAL A 38 7.54 -8.18 1.77
CA VAL A 38 7.46 -6.83 2.33
C VAL A 38 8.02 -5.81 1.35
N ARG A 39 9.21 -6.06 0.77
CA ARG A 39 9.82 -5.15 -0.22
C ARG A 39 8.96 -4.98 -1.47
N ALA A 40 8.31 -6.04 -1.95
CA ALA A 40 7.38 -5.95 -3.07
C ALA A 40 6.20 -5.05 -2.72
N VAL A 41 5.55 -5.27 -1.57
CA VAL A 41 4.41 -4.45 -1.13
C VAL A 41 4.80 -3.00 -0.86
N THR A 42 5.96 -2.75 -0.25
CA THR A 42 6.49 -1.39 -0.06
C THR A 42 6.72 -0.69 -1.40
N LEU A 43 7.31 -1.38 -2.38
CA LEU A 43 7.51 -0.81 -3.72
C LEU A 43 6.17 -0.46 -4.40
N LEU A 44 5.17 -1.34 -4.28
CA LEU A 44 3.84 -1.07 -4.83
C LEU A 44 3.18 0.13 -4.17
N TYR A 45 3.23 0.21 -2.84
CA TYR A 45 2.73 1.35 -2.08
C TYR A 45 3.41 2.65 -2.51
N ASP A 46 4.75 2.66 -2.59
CA ASP A 46 5.53 3.81 -3.03
C ASP A 46 5.08 4.30 -4.41
N MET A 47 4.90 3.39 -5.38
CA MET A 47 4.46 3.74 -6.73
C MET A 47 3.03 4.30 -6.76
N ILE A 48 2.13 3.79 -5.91
CA ILE A 48 0.75 4.31 -5.80
C ILE A 48 0.76 5.72 -5.22
N VAL A 49 1.42 5.91 -4.08
CA VAL A 49 1.48 7.20 -3.38
C VAL A 49 2.20 8.25 -4.21
N GLU A 50 3.29 7.88 -4.86
CA GLU A 50 4.01 8.79 -5.75
C GLU A 50 3.11 9.30 -6.88
N LYS A 51 2.38 8.40 -7.55
CA LYS A 51 1.43 8.81 -8.59
C LYS A 51 0.34 9.72 -8.05
N GLU A 52 -0.22 9.41 -6.88
CA GLU A 52 -1.28 10.21 -6.26
C GLU A 52 -0.78 11.61 -5.87
N LEU A 53 0.38 11.70 -5.22
CA LEU A 53 1.00 12.97 -4.84
C LEU A 53 1.26 13.86 -6.06
N ILE A 54 1.68 13.27 -7.18
CA ILE A 54 1.96 13.98 -8.43
C ILE A 54 0.70 14.52 -9.07
N LEU A 55 -0.39 13.74 -9.06
CA LEU A 55 -1.67 14.20 -9.57
C LEU A 55 -2.29 15.29 -8.69
N GLN A 56 -2.06 15.24 -7.37
CA GLN A 56 -2.53 16.25 -6.43
C GLN A 56 -1.71 17.56 -6.49
N HIS A 57 -0.37 17.48 -6.53
CA HIS A 57 0.52 18.65 -6.55
C HIS A 57 0.77 19.21 -7.96
N GLY A 58 0.55 18.43 -9.02
CA GLY A 58 0.59 18.89 -10.42
C GLY A 58 -0.54 19.87 -10.78
N LEU A 59 -1.41 20.20 -9.81
CA LEU A 59 -2.42 21.25 -9.90
C LEU A 59 -1.88 22.63 -9.50
N ASP A 60 -0.67 22.72 -8.95
CA ASP A 60 -0.01 24.01 -8.70
C ASP A 60 0.53 24.57 -10.03
N PRO A 61 0.11 25.77 -10.44
CA PRO A 61 0.35 26.29 -11.79
C PRO A 61 1.77 26.85 -11.90
N VAL A 62 2.76 25.97 -12.07
CA VAL A 62 4.05 26.36 -12.64
C VAL A 62 4.07 25.88 -14.09
N PRO A 63 3.78 26.77 -15.07
CA PRO A 63 3.65 26.39 -16.47
C PRO A 63 5.04 26.19 -17.08
N ASP A 64 5.59 24.99 -16.93
CA ASP A 64 6.75 24.53 -17.68
C ASP A 64 6.36 23.33 -18.56
N ALA A 65 6.74 23.37 -19.84
CA ALA A 65 6.51 22.29 -20.81
C ALA A 65 7.12 20.95 -20.36
N SER A 66 8.20 21.01 -19.57
CA SER A 66 8.80 19.81 -18.96
C SER A 66 7.87 19.17 -17.92
N HIS A 67 7.17 19.99 -17.13
CA HIS A 67 6.23 19.55 -16.10
C HIS A 67 4.98 18.91 -16.70
N GLU A 68 4.41 19.50 -17.76
CA GLU A 68 3.27 18.90 -18.46
C GLU A 68 3.61 17.56 -19.11
N ALA A 69 4.81 17.43 -19.71
CA ALA A 69 5.26 16.17 -20.29
C ALA A 69 5.41 15.08 -19.21
N TRP A 70 5.89 15.45 -18.04
CA TRP A 70 6.04 14.56 -16.90
C TRP A 70 4.69 14.11 -16.32
N LEU A 71 3.71 15.02 -16.17
CA LEU A 71 2.34 14.67 -15.77
C LEU A 71 1.65 13.73 -16.79
N ARG A 72 1.86 13.98 -18.09
CA ARG A 72 1.38 13.09 -19.16
C ARG A 72 1.98 11.68 -19.09
N GLN A 73 3.19 11.52 -18.58
CA GLN A 73 3.79 10.20 -18.41
C GLN A 73 3.18 9.44 -17.22
N TYR A 74 2.95 10.09 -16.08
CA TYR A 74 2.30 9.47 -14.94
C TYR A 74 0.85 9.07 -15.20
N SER A 75 0.11 9.86 -15.98
CA SER A 75 -1.26 9.51 -16.35
C SER A 75 -1.34 8.19 -17.15
N GLN A 76 -0.29 7.86 -17.90
CA GLN A 76 -0.18 6.60 -18.64
C GLN A 76 0.25 5.40 -17.80
N VAL A 77 0.66 5.59 -16.53
CA VAL A 77 1.02 4.49 -15.62
C VAL A 77 -0.27 3.87 -15.07
N SER A 78 -0.78 2.82 -15.69
CA SER A 78 -2.00 2.12 -15.23
C SER A 78 -1.69 1.06 -14.17
N LEU A 79 -1.20 1.49 -12.99
CA LEU A 79 -0.79 0.57 -11.92
C LEU A 79 -1.97 -0.10 -11.20
N LEU A 80 -2.90 0.68 -10.65
CA LEU A 80 -4.01 0.18 -9.83
C LEU A 80 -4.90 -0.88 -10.54
N PRO A 81 -5.31 -0.68 -11.81
CA PRO A 81 -6.07 -1.72 -12.52
C PRO A 81 -5.28 -3.01 -12.71
N GLN A 82 -3.99 -2.91 -13.06
CA GLN A 82 -3.14 -4.09 -13.24
C GLN A 82 -2.88 -4.85 -11.93
N LEU A 83 -2.85 -4.17 -10.79
CA LEU A 83 -2.76 -4.83 -9.49
C LEU A 83 -4.00 -5.68 -9.19
N ALA A 84 -5.19 -5.14 -9.45
CA ALA A 84 -6.43 -5.89 -9.26
C ALA A 84 -6.55 -7.09 -10.22
N GLU A 85 -6.22 -6.90 -11.50
CA GLU A 85 -6.23 -7.97 -12.50
C GLU A 85 -5.29 -9.13 -12.16
N ARG A 86 -4.20 -8.85 -11.43
CA ARG A 86 -3.18 -9.83 -11.03
C ARG A 86 -3.35 -10.36 -9.61
N GLY A 87 -4.52 -10.17 -9.00
CA GLY A 87 -4.82 -10.77 -7.70
C GLY A 87 -4.06 -10.17 -6.52
N TRP A 88 -3.39 -9.01 -6.66
CA TRP A 88 -2.67 -8.38 -5.55
C TRP A 88 -3.59 -7.98 -4.41
N CYS A 89 -4.87 -7.72 -4.69
CA CYS A 89 -5.89 -7.52 -3.65
C CYS A 89 -6.00 -8.73 -2.71
N GLY A 90 -5.76 -9.97 -3.18
CA GLY A 90 -5.76 -11.16 -2.32
C GLY A 90 -4.43 -11.37 -1.58
N LEU A 91 -3.31 -10.98 -2.18
CA LEU A 91 -1.96 -11.25 -1.66
C LEU A 91 -1.56 -10.32 -0.52
N VAL A 92 -1.81 -9.01 -0.65
CA VAL A 92 -1.39 -8.02 0.36
C VAL A 92 -1.98 -8.28 1.76
N PRO A 93 -3.27 -8.68 1.90
CA PRO A 93 -3.84 -9.07 3.19
C PRO A 93 -3.07 -10.16 3.95
N GLU A 94 -2.39 -11.09 3.25
CA GLU A 94 -1.65 -12.17 3.90
C GLU A 94 -0.53 -11.66 4.81
N LEU A 95 0.01 -10.45 4.55
CA LEU A 95 1.04 -9.84 5.37
C LEU A 95 0.54 -9.43 6.76
N LEU A 96 -0.77 -9.28 6.96
CA LEU A 96 -1.34 -8.98 8.29
C LEU A 96 -1.12 -10.12 9.28
N ALA A 97 -0.89 -11.35 8.80
CA ALA A 97 -0.57 -12.50 9.65
C ALA A 97 0.87 -12.49 10.20
N SER A 98 1.73 -11.58 9.74
CA SER A 98 3.09 -11.42 10.28
C SER A 98 3.05 -11.11 11.78
N PRO A 99 3.99 -11.60 12.61
CA PRO A 99 4.10 -11.15 14.00
C PRO A 99 4.71 -9.75 14.13
N GLU A 100 5.36 -9.24 13.08
CA GLU A 100 6.09 -7.97 13.10
C GLU A 100 5.15 -6.79 12.83
N HIS A 101 5.12 -5.80 13.74
CA HIS A 101 4.26 -4.61 13.63
C HIS A 101 4.58 -3.76 12.40
N ASP A 102 5.86 -3.57 12.08
CA ASP A 102 6.32 -2.84 10.89
C ASP A 102 5.82 -3.48 9.57
N VAL A 103 5.75 -4.82 9.52
CA VAL A 103 5.19 -5.53 8.36
C VAL A 103 3.69 -5.29 8.24
N ARG A 104 2.97 -5.36 9.36
CA ARG A 104 1.53 -5.07 9.40
C ARG A 104 1.24 -3.62 9.01
N GLU A 105 2.05 -2.67 9.46
CA GLU A 105 1.94 -1.26 9.08
C GLU A 105 2.04 -1.08 7.57
N LYS A 106 3.10 -1.64 6.97
CA LYS A 106 3.33 -1.58 5.52
C LYS A 106 2.18 -2.22 4.74
N ALA A 107 1.66 -3.32 5.24
CA ALA A 107 0.48 -3.98 4.67
C ALA A 107 -0.75 -3.07 4.74
N LEU A 108 -1.08 -2.52 5.92
CA LEU A 108 -2.24 -1.64 6.12
C LEU A 108 -2.20 -0.40 5.23
N ARG A 109 -1.03 0.26 5.13
CA ARG A 109 -0.83 1.40 4.23
C ARG A 109 -1.04 1.02 2.76
N ALA A 110 -0.53 -0.13 2.33
CA ALA A 110 -0.75 -0.64 0.98
C ALA A 110 -2.22 -1.00 0.71
N LEU A 111 -2.91 -1.65 1.66
CA LEU A 111 -4.34 -1.97 1.54
C LEU A 111 -5.19 -0.71 1.38
N LEU A 112 -4.91 0.34 2.16
CA LEU A 112 -5.57 1.64 2.04
C LEU A 112 -5.36 2.26 0.66
N ALA A 113 -4.11 2.27 0.17
CA ALA A 113 -3.75 2.81 -1.14
C ALA A 113 -4.40 2.01 -2.29
N MET A 114 -4.56 0.70 -2.11
CA MET A 114 -5.20 -0.21 -3.06
C MET A 114 -6.73 -0.29 -2.91
N MET A 115 -7.33 0.45 -1.99
CA MET A 115 -8.77 0.42 -1.76
C MET A 115 -9.60 0.72 -3.02
N PRO A 116 -9.28 1.72 -3.88
CA PRO A 116 -10.12 2.03 -5.04
C PRO A 116 -10.35 0.84 -5.99
N PRO A 117 -9.33 0.09 -6.45
CA PRO A 117 -9.56 -1.08 -7.30
C PRO A 117 -9.94 -2.37 -6.53
N CYS A 118 -9.68 -2.46 -5.22
CA CYS A 118 -9.89 -3.68 -4.44
C CYS A 118 -11.14 -3.67 -3.54
N ARG A 119 -11.92 -2.57 -3.54
CA ARG A 119 -13.04 -2.34 -2.60
C ARG A 119 -14.01 -3.51 -2.49
N GLU A 120 -14.53 -3.99 -3.62
CA GLU A 120 -15.55 -5.04 -3.61
C GLU A 120 -15.00 -6.37 -3.07
N LEU A 121 -13.75 -6.69 -3.40
CA LEU A 121 -13.07 -7.88 -2.89
C LEU A 121 -12.86 -7.77 -1.37
N TYR A 122 -12.35 -6.63 -0.89
CA TYR A 122 -12.12 -6.44 0.54
C TYR A 122 -13.42 -6.44 1.36
N ARG A 123 -14.51 -5.88 0.83
CA ARG A 123 -15.83 -5.92 1.49
C ARG A 123 -16.40 -7.33 1.60
N GLY A 124 -16.16 -8.17 0.60
CA GLY A 124 -16.58 -9.57 0.59
C GLY A 124 -15.70 -10.48 1.46
N ASP A 125 -14.48 -10.05 1.79
CA ASP A 125 -13.50 -10.87 2.49
C ASP A 125 -13.71 -10.86 4.01
N ARG A 126 -14.40 -11.91 4.49
CA ARG A 126 -14.65 -12.13 5.92
C ARG A 126 -13.38 -12.40 6.72
N ALA A 127 -12.36 -13.00 6.10
CA ALA A 127 -11.10 -13.29 6.78
C ALA A 127 -10.30 -12.00 7.02
N LEU A 128 -10.24 -11.11 6.01
CA LEU A 128 -9.66 -9.78 6.17
C LEU A 128 -10.40 -8.97 7.25
N ALA A 129 -11.73 -8.94 7.20
CA ALA A 129 -12.52 -8.23 8.21
C ALA A 129 -12.25 -8.76 9.63
N GLY A 130 -12.20 -10.08 9.82
CA GLY A 130 -11.87 -10.70 11.10
C GLY A 130 -10.44 -10.39 11.57
N ALA A 131 -9.46 -10.44 10.67
CA ALA A 131 -8.08 -10.09 10.97
C ALA A 131 -7.95 -8.62 11.40
N LEU A 132 -8.64 -7.69 10.73
CA LEU A 132 -8.66 -6.28 11.09
C LEU A 132 -9.32 -6.03 12.45
N SER A 133 -10.42 -6.71 12.77
CA SER A 133 -11.04 -6.62 14.11
C SER A 133 -10.11 -7.11 15.22
N LEU A 134 -9.41 -8.23 15.01
CA LEU A 134 -8.44 -8.72 15.98
C LEU A 134 -7.27 -7.74 16.18
N LEU A 135 -6.77 -7.15 15.08
CA LEU A 135 -5.71 -6.14 15.14
C LEU A 135 -6.18 -4.85 15.82
N GLN A 136 -7.45 -4.47 15.64
CA GLN A 136 -8.05 -3.32 16.32
C GLN A 136 -8.02 -3.50 17.83
N GLU A 137 -8.51 -4.64 18.34
CA GLU A 137 -8.48 -4.97 19.76
C GLU A 137 -7.04 -4.99 20.31
N GLN A 138 -6.11 -5.60 19.56
CA GLN A 138 -4.70 -5.66 19.94
C GLN A 138 -4.07 -4.27 20.05
N TYR A 139 -4.21 -3.42 19.03
CA TYR A 139 -3.59 -2.11 19.01
C TYR A 139 -4.27 -1.11 19.93
N GLN A 140 -5.57 -1.28 20.20
CA GLN A 140 -6.25 -0.50 21.22
C GLN A 140 -5.62 -0.72 22.60
N GLY A 141 -5.41 -1.98 23.02
CA GLY A 141 -4.78 -2.27 24.31
C GLY A 141 -3.33 -1.75 24.41
N LEU A 142 -2.57 -1.84 23.31
CA LEU A 142 -1.20 -1.33 23.26
C LEU A 142 -1.14 0.20 23.30
N ALA A 143 -2.01 0.89 22.55
CA ALA A 143 -2.09 2.35 22.55
C ALA A 143 -2.57 2.91 23.90
N GLU A 144 -3.50 2.23 24.58
CA GLU A 144 -3.91 2.59 25.95
C GLU A 144 -2.74 2.46 26.93
N SER A 145 -1.91 1.43 26.77
CA SER A 145 -0.69 1.28 27.56
C SER A 145 0.30 2.41 27.31
N GLU A 146 0.56 2.79 26.05
CA GLU A 146 1.46 3.92 25.69
C GLU A 146 1.00 5.24 26.34
N ARG A 147 -0.31 5.52 26.25
CA ARG A 147 -0.92 6.71 26.88
C ARG A 147 -0.76 6.69 28.40
N GLY A 148 -0.86 5.52 29.03
CA GLY A 148 -0.61 5.35 30.46
C GLY A 148 0.81 5.72 30.89
N PHE A 149 1.78 5.65 29.97
CA PHE A 149 3.16 6.09 30.17
C PHE A 149 3.42 7.53 29.72
N GLY A 150 2.39 8.26 29.30
CA GLY A 150 2.48 9.67 28.88
C GLY A 150 2.88 9.88 27.43
N ASP A 151 2.82 8.84 26.59
CA ASP A 151 3.01 8.96 25.14
C ASP A 151 1.64 9.10 24.45
N GLU A 152 1.21 10.34 24.22
CA GLU A 152 -0.10 10.64 23.63
C GLU A 152 -0.15 10.36 22.11
N ASP A 153 1.00 10.47 21.44
CA ASP A 153 1.19 10.23 20.00
C ASP A 153 2.03 8.96 19.75
N GLY A 154 1.75 7.92 20.54
CA GLY A 154 2.48 6.66 20.50
C GLY A 154 2.33 5.89 19.18
N TYR A 155 3.32 5.04 18.91
CA TYR A 155 3.41 4.22 17.69
C TYR A 155 2.19 3.33 17.49
N PHE A 156 1.66 2.72 18.55
CA PHE A 156 0.47 1.86 18.45
C PHE A 156 -0.81 2.66 18.22
N GLY A 157 -0.83 3.94 18.61
CA GLY A 157 -1.90 4.87 18.26
C GLY A 157 -2.02 5.08 16.75
N GLU A 158 -0.89 5.26 16.05
CA GLU A 158 -0.87 5.38 14.59
C GLU A 158 -1.35 4.10 13.90
N LEU A 159 -0.90 2.93 14.38
CA LEU A 159 -1.33 1.63 13.86
C LEU A 159 -2.83 1.39 14.04
N LEU A 160 -3.37 1.74 15.21
CA LEU A 160 -4.80 1.69 15.46
C LEU A 160 -5.57 2.57 14.46
N GLY A 161 -5.09 3.80 14.22
CA GLY A 161 -5.67 4.71 13.24
C GLY A 161 -5.70 4.13 11.81
N LEU A 162 -4.66 3.41 11.39
CA LEU A 162 -4.63 2.70 10.11
C LEU A 162 -5.69 1.59 10.03
N VAL A 163 -5.84 0.80 11.10
CA VAL A 163 -6.84 -0.29 11.18
C VAL A 163 -8.25 0.29 11.16
N ASP A 164 -8.53 1.33 11.95
CA ASP A 164 -9.83 2.00 12.00
C ASP A 164 -10.19 2.61 10.64
N SER A 165 -9.22 3.22 9.96
CA SER A 165 -9.39 3.75 8.61
C SER A 165 -9.77 2.66 7.60
N MET A 166 -9.14 1.48 7.70
CA MET A 166 -9.49 0.33 6.87
C MET A 166 -10.91 -0.16 7.18
N LEU A 167 -11.21 -0.45 8.44
CA LEU A 167 -12.54 -0.92 8.87
C LEU A 167 -13.65 0.07 8.47
N GLY A 168 -13.41 1.37 8.59
CA GLY A 168 -14.35 2.40 8.15
C GLY A 168 -14.63 2.39 6.65
N LYS A 169 -13.64 2.05 5.82
CA LYS A 169 -13.78 1.95 4.35
C LYS A 169 -14.45 0.65 3.89
N LEU A 170 -14.48 -0.39 4.73
CA LEU A 170 -15.16 -1.66 4.45
C LEU A 170 -16.66 -1.62 4.75
N ARG A 171 -17.13 -0.63 5.50
CA ARG A 171 -18.56 -0.42 5.74
C ARG A 171 -19.29 0.13 4.51
#